data_AF-A0A818IHE1-F1
#
_entry.id   AF-A0A818IHE1-F1
#
_cell.length_a   1.000
_cell.length_b   1.000
_cell.length_c   1.000
_cell.angle_alpha   90.00
_cell.angle_beta   90.00
_cell.angle_gamma   90.00
#
_symmetry.space_group_name_H-M   'P 1'
#
loop_
_entity.id
_entity.type
_entity.pdbx_description
1 polymer ?
#
loop_
_entity_poly.entity_id
_entity_poly.type
_entity_poly.pdbx_seq_one_letter_code
_entity_poly.pdbx_strand_id
1 'polypeptide(L)'
;MNWPKFLWCAGLDIRSCPGQRLKAQYNEMRRINCKNCDKFFHCQGNYDAVHRCGKKAENLRLAKKISDCREAAQDPGSADSLEDQKANTLGQNGGNCTTEYLCKANCKYNFRSKTCLKSNCP
;
A
#
# COMPACT_ATOMS: atom_id res chain seq x y z
N MET A 1 3.17 10.86 -9.84
CA MET A 1 1.74 10.54 -9.65
C MET A 1 0.92 11.60 -10.37
N ASN A 2 0.12 11.21 -11.35
CA ASN A 2 -0.85 12.10 -11.99
C ASN A 2 -2.14 12.13 -11.15
N TRP A 3 -2.22 13.11 -10.24
CA TRP A 3 -3.34 13.24 -9.31
C TRP A 3 -4.71 13.43 -9.98
N PRO A 4 -4.87 14.26 -11.02
CA PRO A 4 -6.12 14.33 -11.77
C PRO A 4 -6.59 12.96 -12.29
N LYS A 5 -5.68 12.17 -12.90
CA LYS A 5 -6.00 10.83 -13.41
C LYS A 5 -6.39 9.87 -12.29
N PHE A 6 -5.68 9.92 -11.16
CA PHE A 6 -6.01 9.10 -9.98
C PHE A 6 -7.39 9.44 -9.42
N LEU A 7 -7.71 10.73 -9.22
CA LEU A 7 -8.97 11.17 -8.66
C LEU A 7 -10.15 10.89 -9.59
N TRP A 8 -9.95 10.96 -10.91
CA TRP A 8 -10.96 10.58 -11.89
C TRP A 8 -11.34 9.09 -11.77
N CYS A 9 -10.34 8.22 -11.55
CA CYS A 9 -10.56 6.77 -11.41
C CYS A 9 -11.08 6.36 -10.02
N ALA A 10 -10.45 6.87 -8.95
CA ALA A 10 -10.78 6.50 -7.57
C ALA A 10 -12.01 7.26 -7.02
N GLY A 11 -12.26 8.47 -7.49
CA GLY A 11 -13.43 9.27 -7.10
C GLY A 11 -13.61 9.42 -5.60
N LEU A 12 -14.85 9.22 -5.14
CA LEU A 12 -15.22 9.30 -3.72
C LEU A 12 -14.77 8.08 -2.90
N ASP A 13 -14.26 7.02 -3.53
CA ASP A 13 -13.82 5.81 -2.82
C ASP A 13 -12.66 6.11 -1.86
N ILE A 14 -11.89 7.17 -2.11
CA ILE A 14 -10.83 7.63 -1.20
C ILE A 14 -11.35 8.07 0.18
N ARG A 15 -12.66 8.37 0.29
CA ARG A 15 -13.32 8.73 1.56
C ARG A 15 -13.83 7.51 2.34
N SER A 16 -13.91 6.35 1.70
CA SER A 16 -14.24 5.08 2.39
C SER A 16 -13.15 4.68 3.38
N CYS A 17 -13.45 3.76 4.31
CA CYS A 17 -12.41 3.22 5.20
C CYS A 17 -11.20 2.66 4.39
N PRO A 18 -11.38 1.78 3.38
CA PRO A 18 -10.29 1.31 2.53
C PRO A 18 -9.46 2.45 1.93
N GLY A 19 -10.14 3.45 1.35
CA GLY A 19 -9.50 4.59 0.73
C GLY A 19 -8.68 5.43 1.70
N GLN A 20 -9.19 5.66 2.91
CA GLN A 20 -8.47 6.36 3.96
C GLN A 20 -7.22 5.60 4.41
N ARG A 21 -7.26 4.26 4.52
CA ARG A 21 -6.09 3.43 4.86
C ARG A 21 -5.01 3.51 3.79
N LEU A 22 -5.40 3.34 2.51
CA LEU A 22 -4.46 3.44 1.39
C LEU A 22 -3.86 4.85 1.26
N LYS A 23 -4.68 5.89 1.42
CA LYS A 23 -4.22 7.29 1.42
C LYS A 23 -3.22 7.54 2.56
N ALA A 24 -3.53 7.07 3.76
CA ALA A 24 -2.65 7.24 4.92
C ALA A 24 -1.28 6.58 4.68
N GLN A 25 -1.26 5.36 4.13
CA GLN A 25 0.01 4.69 3.84
C GLN A 25 0.78 5.30 2.67
N TYR A 26 0.09 5.76 1.63
CA TYR A 26 0.75 6.52 0.57
C TYR A 26 1.41 7.78 1.13
N ASN A 27 0.71 8.55 1.96
CA ASN A 27 1.25 9.75 2.57
C ASN A 27 2.45 9.43 3.48
N GLU A 28 2.38 8.36 4.27
CA GLU A 28 3.48 7.94 5.14
C GLU A 28 4.70 7.51 4.33
N MET A 29 4.51 6.65 3.32
CA MET A 29 5.56 6.23 2.39
C MET A 29 6.28 7.42 1.77
N ARG A 30 5.51 8.41 1.29
CA ARG A 30 6.06 9.63 0.67
C ARG A 30 6.77 10.52 1.68
N ARG A 31 6.23 10.65 2.90
CA ARG A 31 6.80 11.47 3.98
C ARG A 31 8.11 10.89 4.49
N ILE A 32 8.15 9.58 4.71
CA ILE A 32 9.30 8.88 5.28
C ILE A 32 10.38 8.63 4.22
N ASN A 33 9.98 8.36 2.97
CA ASN A 33 10.88 8.12 1.84
C ASN A 33 12.01 7.10 2.17
N CYS A 34 11.61 5.98 2.76
CA CYS A 34 12.54 4.93 3.19
C CYS A 34 12.97 4.07 2.00
N LYS A 35 14.29 3.91 1.82
CA LYS A 35 14.83 3.06 0.75
C LYS A 35 14.37 1.61 0.90
N ASN A 36 13.96 0.99 -0.22
CA ASN A 36 13.53 -0.41 -0.35
C ASN A 36 12.31 -0.80 0.50
N CYS A 37 11.46 0.17 0.88
CA CYS A 37 10.32 -0.07 1.76
C CYS A 37 8.96 0.17 1.10
N ASP A 38 8.92 0.61 -0.16
CA ASP A 38 7.71 0.89 -0.92
C ASP A 38 6.75 -0.32 -0.89
N LYS A 39 7.22 -1.53 -1.19
CA LYS A 39 6.39 -2.75 -1.18
C LYS A 39 5.79 -3.06 0.20
N PHE A 40 6.47 -2.69 1.29
CA PHE A 40 5.89 -2.80 2.63
C PHE A 40 4.67 -1.90 2.79
N PHE A 41 4.73 -0.65 2.31
CA PHE A 41 3.59 0.27 2.36
C PHE A 41 2.44 -0.18 1.46
N HIS A 42 2.73 -0.74 0.28
CA HIS A 42 1.73 -1.34 -0.60
C HIS A 42 0.98 -2.50 0.09
N CYS A 43 1.73 -3.43 0.67
CA CYS A 43 1.16 -4.58 1.38
C CYS A 43 0.38 -4.14 2.62
N GLN A 44 1.00 -3.36 3.52
CA GLN A 44 0.36 -2.97 4.77
C GLN A 44 -0.87 -2.08 4.54
N GLY A 45 -0.82 -1.17 3.56
CA GLY A 45 -1.97 -0.34 3.21
C GLY A 45 -3.16 -1.16 2.71
N ASN A 46 -2.91 -2.17 1.88
CA ASN A 46 -3.93 -3.09 1.40
C ASN A 46 -4.45 -4.03 2.50
N TYR A 47 -3.58 -4.50 3.38
CA TYR A 47 -3.99 -5.25 4.56
C TYR A 47 -4.95 -4.43 5.42
N ASP A 48 -4.57 -3.19 5.75
CA ASP A 48 -5.39 -2.32 6.59
C ASP A 48 -6.71 -1.97 5.90
N ALA A 49 -6.67 -1.72 4.59
CA ALA A 49 -7.85 -1.40 3.79
C ALA A 49 -8.89 -2.53 3.75
N VAL A 50 -8.46 -3.79 3.84
CA VAL A 50 -9.37 -4.95 3.83
C VAL A 50 -9.68 -5.39 5.26
N HIS A 51 -8.66 -5.75 6.03
CA HIS A 51 -8.81 -6.46 7.31
C HIS A 51 -9.14 -5.53 8.47
N ARG A 52 -8.61 -4.29 8.49
CA ARG A 52 -8.99 -3.29 9.52
C ARG A 52 -10.27 -2.53 9.20
N CYS A 53 -10.81 -2.69 7.99
CA CYS A 53 -12.09 -2.10 7.59
C CYS A 53 -13.25 -3.10 7.62
N GLY A 54 -13.06 -4.29 8.20
CA GLY A 54 -14.15 -5.26 8.44
C GLY A 54 -14.18 -6.47 7.50
N LYS A 55 -13.14 -6.68 6.68
CA LYS A 55 -12.93 -7.88 5.85
C LYS A 55 -14.12 -8.27 4.95
N LYS A 56 -14.81 -7.26 4.43
CA LYS A 56 -15.97 -7.46 3.54
C LYS A 56 -15.54 -7.48 2.07
N ALA A 57 -16.32 -8.15 1.22
CA ALA A 57 -16.03 -8.28 -0.21
C ALA A 57 -15.95 -6.92 -0.92
N GLU A 58 -16.74 -5.94 -0.49
CA GLU A 58 -16.69 -4.57 -1.00
C GLU A 58 -15.36 -3.88 -0.69
N ASN A 59 -14.76 -4.11 0.49
CA ASN A 59 -13.47 -3.51 0.83
C ASN A 59 -12.35 -4.07 -0.01
N LEU A 60 -12.40 -5.36 -0.34
CA LEU A 60 -11.47 -5.99 -1.26
C LEU A 60 -11.57 -5.36 -2.66
N ARG A 61 -12.80 -5.20 -3.18
CA ARG A 61 -13.05 -4.54 -4.47
C ARG A 61 -12.56 -3.09 -4.48
N LEU A 62 -12.82 -2.34 -3.41
CA LEU A 62 -12.37 -0.94 -3.28
C LEU A 62 -10.84 -0.85 -3.16
N ALA A 63 -10.21 -1.70 -2.36
CA ALA A 63 -8.75 -1.71 -2.22
C ALA A 63 -8.04 -2.05 -3.54
N LYS A 64 -8.58 -3.03 -4.27
CA LYS A 64 -8.12 -3.36 -5.62
C LYS A 64 -8.31 -2.19 -6.58
N LYS A 65 -9.52 -1.63 -6.68
CA LYS A 65 -9.81 -0.50 -7.56
C LYS A 65 -8.87 0.68 -7.32
N ILE A 66 -8.70 1.09 -6.06
CA ILE A 66 -7.83 2.23 -5.71
C ILE A 66 -6.37 1.92 -6.07
N SER A 67 -5.91 0.68 -5.88
CA SER A 67 -4.56 0.26 -6.26
C SER A 67 -4.36 0.27 -7.79
N ASP A 68 -5.32 -0.22 -8.56
CA ASP A 68 -5.29 -0.19 -10.03
C ASP A 68 -5.33 1.26 -10.56
N CYS A 69 -6.15 2.12 -9.96
CA CYS A 69 -6.20 3.55 -10.27
C CYS A 69 -4.85 4.25 -10.00
N ARG A 70 -4.18 3.86 -8.90
CA ARG A 70 -2.86 4.37 -8.54
C ARG A 70 -1.83 3.98 -9.60
N GLU A 71 -1.77 2.69 -9.95
CA GLU A 71 -0.88 2.17 -10.99
C GLU A 71 -1.07 2.90 -12.32
N ALA A 72 -2.32 3.02 -12.79
CA ALA A 72 -2.65 3.72 -14.03
C ALA A 72 -2.21 5.19 -14.03
N ALA A 73 -2.11 5.81 -12.86
CA ALA A 73 -1.70 7.21 -12.67
C ALA A 73 -0.19 7.42 -12.45
N GLN A 74 0.60 6.34 -12.32
CA GLN A 74 2.05 6.42 -12.13
C GLN A 74 2.79 6.01 -13.40
N ASP A 75 2.86 4.71 -13.65
CA ASP A 75 3.63 4.11 -14.75
C ASP A 75 3.14 2.67 -14.98
N PRO A 76 2.01 2.49 -15.71
CA PRO A 76 1.37 1.19 -15.83
C PRO A 76 2.24 0.18 -16.60
N GLY A 77 2.34 -1.04 -16.09
CA GLY A 77 2.97 -2.16 -16.78
C GLY A 77 4.50 -2.24 -16.68
N SER A 78 5.15 -1.40 -15.88
CA SER A 78 6.57 -1.55 -15.56
C SER A 78 6.82 -2.78 -14.65
N ALA A 79 8.06 -3.27 -14.60
CA ALA A 79 8.43 -4.37 -13.70
C ALA A 79 8.18 -4.02 -12.21
N ASP A 80 8.38 -2.75 -11.86
CA ASP A 80 8.06 -2.23 -10.52
C ASP A 80 6.55 -2.30 -10.23
N SER A 81 5.73 -2.04 -11.25
CA SER A 81 4.28 -2.16 -11.18
C SER A 81 3.80 -3.58 -10.88
N LEU A 82 4.45 -4.60 -11.46
CA LEU A 82 4.13 -6.00 -11.19
C LEU A 82 4.44 -6.39 -9.74
N GLU A 83 5.58 -5.96 -9.22
CA GLU A 83 5.94 -6.20 -7.83
C GLU A 83 5.03 -5.45 -6.85
N ASP A 84 4.62 -4.23 -7.20
CA ASP A 84 3.61 -3.47 -6.47
C ASP A 84 2.29 -4.24 -6.38
N GLN A 85 1.86 -4.87 -7.48
CA GLN A 85 0.62 -5.63 -7.52
C GLN A 85 0.71 -6.93 -6.71
N LYS A 86 1.87 -7.59 -6.71
CA LYS A 86 2.12 -8.72 -5.78
C LYS A 86 2.01 -8.28 -4.33
N ALA A 87 2.60 -7.15 -3.97
CA ALA A 87 2.52 -6.61 -2.62
C ALA A 87 1.09 -6.22 -2.22
N ASN A 88 0.35 -5.54 -3.10
CA ASN A 88 -1.06 -5.20 -2.88
C ASN A 88 -1.90 -6.48 -2.63
N THR A 89 -1.71 -7.50 -3.46
CA THR A 89 -2.45 -8.76 -3.40
C THR A 89 -2.15 -9.54 -2.13
N LEU A 90 -0.88 -9.60 -1.71
CA LEU A 90 -0.49 -10.23 -0.44
C LEU A 90 -1.21 -9.58 0.75
N GLY A 91 -1.23 -8.25 0.80
CA GLY A 91 -1.93 -7.50 1.85
C GLY A 91 -3.44 -7.73 1.84
N GLN A 92 -4.07 -7.64 0.66
CA GLN A 92 -5.50 -7.90 0.47
C GLN A 92 -5.90 -9.29 1.00
N ASN A 93 -5.07 -10.30 0.74
CA ASN A 93 -5.29 -11.68 1.19
C ASN A 93 -4.97 -11.92 2.67
N GLY A 94 -4.44 -10.92 3.39
CA GLY A 94 -4.11 -11.04 4.81
C GLY A 94 -2.73 -11.64 5.07
N GLY A 95 -1.85 -11.63 4.08
CA GLY A 95 -0.49 -12.15 4.20
C GLY A 95 0.41 -11.32 5.13
N ASN A 96 1.56 -11.90 5.49
CA ASN A 96 2.49 -11.30 6.42
C ASN A 96 3.42 -10.28 5.71
N CYS A 97 2.97 -9.03 5.65
CA CYS A 97 3.72 -7.93 5.05
C CYS A 97 5.07 -7.66 5.72
N THR A 98 5.17 -7.88 7.04
CA THR A 98 6.40 -7.65 7.80
C THR A 98 7.48 -8.64 7.38
N THR A 99 7.17 -9.94 7.38
CA THR A 99 8.14 -10.95 6.97
C THR A 99 8.54 -10.76 5.50
N GLU A 100 7.58 -10.49 4.62
CA GLU A 100 7.88 -10.42 3.18
C GLU A 100 8.62 -9.14 2.77
N TYR A 101 8.16 -7.97 3.22
CA TYR A 101 8.62 -6.69 2.69
C TYR A 101 9.35 -5.81 3.71
N LEU A 102 9.33 -6.16 4.99
CA LEU A 102 10.19 -5.52 5.98
C LEU A 102 11.49 -6.30 6.14
N CYS A 103 11.38 -7.59 6.44
CA CYS A 103 12.51 -8.46 6.78
C CYS A 103 13.31 -8.88 5.54
N LYS A 104 12.70 -9.61 4.60
CA LYS A 104 13.41 -10.15 3.42
C LYS A 104 13.94 -9.04 2.50
N ALA A 105 13.19 -7.95 2.33
CA ALA A 105 13.59 -6.83 1.48
C ALA A 105 14.67 -5.91 2.10
N ASN A 106 15.13 -6.21 3.33
CA ASN A 106 16.08 -5.37 4.08
C ASN A 106 15.60 -3.90 4.22
N CYS A 107 14.29 -3.72 4.35
CA CYS A 107 13.67 -2.42 4.56
C CYS A 107 13.97 -1.93 5.99
N LYS A 108 14.53 -0.72 6.11
CA LYS A 108 14.91 -0.12 7.41
C LYS A 108 13.78 0.63 8.12
N TYR A 109 12.58 0.61 7.55
CA TYR A 109 11.43 1.29 8.14
C TYR A 109 11.07 0.65 9.49
N ASN A 110 10.88 1.51 10.49
CA ASN A 110 10.37 1.14 11.79
C ASN A 110 8.92 1.60 11.92
N PHE A 111 7.95 0.69 11.82
CA PHE A 111 6.54 1.09 11.85
C PHE A 111 6.04 1.51 13.24
N ARG A 112 6.82 1.32 14.31
CA ARG A 112 6.52 1.83 15.67
C ARG A 112 7.00 3.26 15.85
N SER A 113 8.26 3.54 15.50
CA SER A 113 8.84 4.88 15.65
C SER A 113 8.67 5.79 14.43
N LYS A 114 8.21 5.23 13.30
CA LYS A 114 8.05 5.92 12.01
C LYS A 114 9.35 6.56 11.52
N THR A 115 10.45 5.78 11.54
CA THR A 115 11.78 6.23 11.11
C THR A 115 12.46 5.21 10.19
N CYS A 116 13.56 5.61 9.54
CA CYS A 116 14.36 4.77 8.63
C CYS A 116 15.72 4.34 9.19
N LEU A 117 15.87 4.36 10.52
CA LEU A 117 17.17 4.12 11.16
C LEU A 117 17.42 2.63 11.39
N LYS A 118 16.43 1.93 11.94
CA LYS A 118 16.51 0.50 12.27
C LYS A 118 15.14 -0.14 12.11
N SER A 119 15.07 -1.13 11.22
CA SER A 119 13.89 -1.97 11.03
C SER A 119 13.46 -2.60 12.34
N ASN A 120 12.15 -2.71 12.56
CA ASN A 120 11.57 -3.50 13.64
C ASN A 120 11.00 -4.82 13.11
N CYS A 121 11.68 -5.42 12.13
CA CYS A 121 11.50 -6.82 11.78
C CYS A 121 11.67 -7.66 13.06
N PRO A 122 10.65 -8.44 13.46
CA PRO A 122 10.71 -9.29 14.64
C PRO A 122 11.67 -10.47 14.48
#